data_AF-A0A2N9Y8I2-F1
#
_entry.id   AF-A0A2N9Y8I2-F1
#
_cell.length_a   1.000
_cell.length_b   1.000
_cell.length_c   1.000
_cell.angle_alpha   90.00
_cell.angle_beta   90.00
_cell.angle_gamma   90.00
#
_symmetry.space_group_name_H-M   'P 1'
#
loop_
_entity.id
_entity.type
_entity.pdbx_description
1 polymer ?
#
loop_
_entity_poly.entity_id
_entity_poly.type
_entity_poly.pdbx_seq_one_letter_code
_entity_poly.pdbx_strand_id
1 'polypeptide(L)'
;MEKRIRARQKAYFKKLYRKIAFVCVILFCIVVSCLVIAKAVSYFSSDKKIAQQAPVELAIPVFDMRVYCKEISASVMPDMKREVYQHCLNLESEAYFAIREMWDKLSDTAKKQCLAMVRPGDGNYFLLRDCFLNEKDSETGKIRNYF
;
A
#
# COMPACT_ATOMS: atom_id res chain seq x y z
N MET A 1 77.67 24.79 -4.91
CA MET A 1 77.01 23.55 -5.37
C MET A 1 75.59 23.37 -4.78
N GLU A 2 75.34 23.77 -3.53
CA GLU A 2 74.03 23.58 -2.86
C GLU A 2 72.82 24.33 -3.48
N LYS A 3 73.00 25.54 -4.01
CA LYS A 3 71.89 26.34 -4.55
C LYS A 3 71.23 25.69 -5.78
N ARG A 4 72.00 24.97 -6.60
CA ARG A 4 71.49 24.25 -7.78
C ARG A 4 70.72 22.97 -7.39
N ILE A 5 71.11 22.32 -6.29
CA ILE A 5 70.45 21.11 -5.77
C ILE A 5 69.07 21.47 -5.15
N ARG A 6 69.01 22.55 -4.37
CA ARG A 6 67.74 23.08 -3.81
C ARG A 6 66.73 23.49 -4.88
N ALA A 7 67.19 24.08 -6.00
CA ALA A 7 66.31 24.47 -7.11
C ALA A 7 65.68 23.25 -7.81
N ARG A 8 66.45 22.17 -8.00
CA ARG A 8 65.97 20.91 -8.60
C ARG A 8 64.97 20.18 -7.70
N GLN A 9 65.20 20.16 -6.37
CA GLN A 9 64.23 19.60 -5.42
C GLN A 9 62.90 20.38 -5.43
N LYS A 10 62.93 21.71 -5.42
CA LYS A 10 61.70 22.54 -5.49
C LYS A 10 60.89 22.29 -6.77
N ALA A 11 61.56 22.09 -7.91
CA ALA A 11 60.88 21.78 -9.17
C ALA A 11 60.22 20.39 -9.15
N TYR A 12 60.87 19.40 -8.52
CA TYR A 12 60.33 18.05 -8.37
C TYR A 12 59.12 18.02 -7.42
N PHE A 13 59.23 18.66 -6.25
CA PHE A 13 58.12 18.79 -5.30
C PHE A 13 56.93 19.56 -5.88
N LYS A 14 57.15 20.58 -6.73
CA LYS A 14 56.06 21.31 -7.39
C LYS A 14 55.28 20.43 -8.38
N LYS A 15 55.95 19.52 -9.09
CA LYS A 15 55.30 18.52 -9.96
C LYS A 15 54.55 17.47 -9.14
N LEU A 16 55.15 16.99 -8.06
CA LEU A 16 54.52 16.00 -7.17
C LEU A 16 53.28 16.59 -6.48
N TYR A 17 53.38 17.81 -5.95
CA TYR A 17 52.27 18.52 -5.32
C TYR A 17 51.10 18.77 -6.28
N ARG A 18 51.36 19.12 -7.55
CA ARG A 18 50.30 19.24 -8.56
C ARG A 18 49.53 17.94 -8.79
N LYS A 19 50.23 16.80 -8.83
CA LYS A 19 49.59 15.48 -9.00
C LYS A 19 48.75 15.12 -7.77
N ILE A 20 49.29 15.32 -6.57
CA ILE A 20 48.58 15.07 -5.31
C ILE A 20 47.36 15.97 -5.19
N ALA A 21 47.51 17.27 -5.48
CA ALA A 21 46.41 18.22 -5.46
C ALA A 21 45.28 17.82 -6.43
N PHE A 22 45.63 17.34 -7.63
CA PHE A 22 44.64 16.88 -8.60
C PHE A 22 43.85 15.66 -8.10
N VAL A 23 44.53 14.69 -7.47
CA VAL A 23 43.88 13.52 -6.87
C VAL A 23 42.98 13.92 -5.70
N CYS A 24 43.43 14.84 -4.85
CA CYS A 24 42.64 15.35 -3.73
C CYS A 24 41.38 16.09 -4.20
N VAL A 25 41.46 16.88 -5.28
CA VAL A 25 40.31 17.58 -5.85
C VAL A 25 39.28 16.60 -6.39
N ILE A 26 39.72 15.55 -7.11
CA ILE A 26 38.80 14.52 -7.62
C ILE A 26 38.09 13.79 -6.48
N LEU A 27 38.83 13.36 -5.45
CA LEU A 27 38.25 12.71 -4.28
C LEU A 27 37.23 13.61 -3.57
N PHE A 28 37.53 14.89 -3.44
CA PHE A 28 36.60 15.86 -2.84
C PHE A 28 35.32 16.01 -3.67
N CYS A 29 35.42 16.10 -5.00
CA CYS A 29 34.25 16.17 -5.89
C CYS A 29 33.36 14.92 -5.77
N ILE A 30 33.96 13.73 -5.63
CA ILE A 30 33.21 12.48 -5.46
C ILE A 30 32.44 12.51 -4.13
N VAL A 31 33.09 12.89 -3.03
CA VAL A 31 32.45 12.96 -1.71
C VAL A 31 31.28 13.95 -1.71
N VAL A 32 31.45 15.14 -2.28
CA VAL A 32 30.37 16.13 -2.38
C VAL A 32 29.20 15.60 -3.21
N SER A 33 29.48 14.94 -4.33
CA SER A 33 28.45 14.35 -5.19
C SER A 33 27.67 13.25 -4.46
N CYS A 34 28.36 12.37 -3.73
CA CYS A 34 27.72 11.33 -2.92
C CYS A 34 26.81 11.92 -1.82
N LEU A 35 27.25 12.99 -1.16
CA LEU A 35 26.45 13.66 -0.13
C LEU A 35 25.19 14.31 -0.70
N VAL A 36 25.29 14.94 -1.88
CA VAL A 36 24.12 15.53 -2.58
C VAL A 36 23.14 14.44 -3.00
N ILE A 37 23.62 13.32 -3.56
CA ILE A 37 22.75 12.20 -3.95
C ILE A 37 22.06 11.59 -2.72
N ALA A 38 22.80 11.36 -1.62
CA ALA A 38 22.21 10.84 -0.38
C ALA A 38 21.13 11.77 0.18
N LYS A 39 21.37 13.09 0.16
CA LYS A 39 20.37 14.09 0.58
C LYS A 39 19.16 14.11 -0.35
N ALA A 40 19.35 14.06 -1.67
CA ALA A 40 18.25 14.03 -2.64
C ALA A 40 17.38 12.78 -2.47
N VAL A 41 17.99 11.59 -2.28
CA VAL A 41 17.27 10.34 -2.00
C VAL A 41 16.51 10.43 -0.67
N SER A 42 17.11 11.03 0.37
CA SER A 42 16.43 11.20 1.66
C SER A 42 15.24 12.18 1.61
N TYR A 43 15.35 13.23 0.79
CA TYR A 43 14.28 14.20 0.56
C TYR A 43 13.12 13.54 -0.21
N PHE A 44 13.45 12.82 -1.29
CA PHE A 44 12.47 12.10 -2.10
C PHE A 44 11.78 10.96 -1.33
N SER A 45 12.47 10.35 -0.36
CA SER A 45 11.89 9.34 0.52
C SER A 45 10.95 9.95 1.58
N SER A 46 11.15 11.21 1.96
CA SER A 46 10.27 11.92 2.91
C SER A 46 8.95 12.35 2.26
N ASP A 47 8.96 12.75 0.97
CA ASP A 47 7.74 13.08 0.22
C ASP A 47 6.90 11.83 -0.13
N LYS A 48 7.44 10.62 0.07
CA LYS A 48 6.70 9.37 -0.09
C LYS A 48 5.95 8.92 1.17
N LYS A 49 5.79 9.80 2.17
CA LYS A 49 4.76 9.63 3.21
C LYS A 49 3.42 10.10 2.64
N ILE A 50 2.89 9.33 1.69
CA ILE A 50 1.45 9.29 1.42
C ILE A 50 0.80 9.09 2.79
N ALA A 51 -0.11 10.00 3.13
CA ALA A 51 -0.86 10.05 4.37
C ALA A 51 -1.02 8.66 4.99
N GLN A 52 -0.32 8.41 6.10
CA GLN A 52 -0.81 7.46 7.08
C GLN A 52 -2.14 8.04 7.56
N GLN A 53 -3.21 7.69 6.84
CA GLN A 53 -4.54 7.65 7.42
C GLN A 53 -4.35 6.93 8.75
N ALA A 54 -4.69 7.62 9.84
CA ALA A 54 -4.70 7.07 11.19
C ALA A 54 -5.22 5.63 11.13
N PRO A 55 -4.71 4.69 11.94
CA PRO A 55 -5.23 3.34 11.96
C PRO A 55 -6.71 3.42 12.28
N VAL A 56 -7.55 3.44 11.25
CA VAL A 56 -8.97 3.23 11.35
C VAL A 56 -9.02 1.81 11.85
N GLU A 57 -9.35 1.67 13.13
CA GLU A 57 -9.64 0.40 13.74
C GLU A 57 -10.52 -0.34 12.74
N LEU A 58 -9.98 -1.40 12.12
CA LEU A 58 -10.69 -2.12 11.09
C LEU A 58 -11.83 -2.84 11.77
N ALA A 59 -12.94 -2.12 11.89
CA ALA A 59 -14.22 -2.61 12.32
C ALA A 59 -15.00 -3.13 11.11
N ILE A 60 -15.87 -4.09 11.36
CA ILE A 60 -16.80 -4.58 10.35
C ILE A 60 -17.69 -3.40 9.93
N PRO A 61 -17.77 -3.09 8.62
CA PRO A 61 -18.60 -1.99 8.13
C PRO A 61 -20.07 -2.25 8.45
N VAL A 62 -20.79 -1.20 8.77
CA VAL A 62 -22.22 -1.26 9.04
C VAL A 62 -22.98 -0.96 7.75
N PHE A 63 -23.59 -1.97 7.16
CA PHE A 63 -24.48 -1.82 6.01
C PHE A 63 -25.95 -1.79 6.45
N ASP A 64 -26.77 -0.98 5.77
CA ASP A 64 -28.22 -0.97 5.99
C ASP A 64 -28.90 -2.08 5.17
N MET A 65 -28.87 -3.30 5.72
CA MET A 65 -29.51 -4.46 5.10
C MET A 65 -31.02 -4.30 4.90
N ARG A 66 -31.70 -3.45 5.70
CA ARG A 66 -33.15 -3.23 5.56
C ARG A 66 -33.45 -2.43 4.31
N VAL A 67 -32.68 -1.38 4.04
CA VAL A 67 -32.80 -0.60 2.81
C VAL A 67 -32.47 -1.47 1.61
N TYR A 68 -31.33 -2.17 1.64
CA TYR A 68 -30.91 -3.07 0.57
C TYR A 68 -31.97 -4.14 0.26
N CYS A 69 -32.43 -4.90 1.27
CA CYS A 69 -33.44 -5.93 1.02
C CYS A 69 -34.79 -5.38 0.59
N LYS A 70 -35.13 -4.15 1.01
CA LYS A 70 -36.33 -3.48 0.51
C LYS A 70 -36.21 -3.15 -0.97
N GLU A 71 -35.05 -2.69 -1.44
CA GLU A 71 -34.75 -2.44 -2.85
C GLU A 71 -34.80 -3.73 -3.69
N ILE A 72 -34.18 -4.82 -3.20
CA ILE A 72 -34.25 -6.13 -3.86
C ILE A 72 -35.70 -6.60 -3.98
N SER A 73 -36.47 -6.51 -2.89
CA SER A 73 -37.88 -6.91 -2.89
C SER A 73 -38.78 -6.02 -3.77
N ALA A 74 -38.35 -4.79 -4.07
CA ALA A 74 -39.09 -3.89 -4.94
C ALA A 74 -38.96 -4.26 -6.43
N SER A 75 -37.93 -5.04 -6.79
CA SER A 75 -37.65 -5.48 -8.15
C SER A 75 -38.44 -6.73 -8.58
N VAL A 76 -39.17 -7.37 -7.66
CA VAL A 76 -39.94 -8.59 -7.91
C VAL A 76 -41.45 -8.32 -7.95
N MET A 77 -42.23 -9.29 -8.42
CA MET A 77 -43.69 -9.17 -8.44
C MET A 77 -44.26 -8.97 -7.01
N PRO A 78 -45.37 -8.21 -6.87
CA PRO A 78 -45.91 -7.85 -5.55
C PRO A 78 -46.29 -9.01 -4.65
N ASP A 79 -46.70 -10.13 -5.23
CA ASP A 79 -47.04 -11.39 -4.56
C ASP A 79 -45.81 -12.06 -3.91
N MET A 80 -44.66 -12.01 -4.57
CA MET A 80 -43.40 -12.59 -4.07
C MET A 80 -42.61 -11.64 -3.16
N LYS A 81 -42.97 -10.36 -3.12
CA LYS A 81 -42.21 -9.31 -2.41
C LYS A 81 -41.91 -9.64 -0.95
N ARG A 82 -42.88 -10.21 -0.22
CA ARG A 82 -42.70 -10.56 1.19
C ARG A 82 -41.68 -11.68 1.39
N GLU A 83 -41.76 -12.72 0.56
CA GLU A 83 -40.87 -13.88 0.63
C GLU A 83 -39.44 -13.48 0.28
N VAL A 84 -39.26 -12.72 -0.80
CA VAL A 84 -37.95 -12.23 -1.23
C VAL A 84 -37.33 -11.31 -0.19
N TYR A 85 -38.12 -10.42 0.44
CA TYR A 85 -37.62 -9.57 1.51
C TYR A 85 -37.11 -10.37 2.71
N GLN A 86 -37.90 -11.36 3.18
CA GLN A 86 -37.50 -12.22 4.30
C GLN A 86 -36.28 -13.07 3.97
N HIS A 87 -36.24 -13.63 2.76
CA HIS A 87 -35.11 -14.42 2.29
C HIS A 87 -33.83 -13.58 2.22
N CYS A 88 -33.91 -12.36 1.67
CA CYS A 88 -32.77 -11.44 1.63
C CYS A 88 -32.24 -11.11 3.04
N LEU A 89 -33.13 -10.82 4.00
CA LEU A 89 -32.70 -10.53 5.37
C LEU A 89 -31.96 -11.72 6.01
N ASN A 90 -32.42 -12.95 5.76
CA ASN A 90 -31.75 -14.14 6.25
C ASN A 90 -30.35 -14.28 5.64
N LEU A 91 -30.23 -14.12 4.32
CA LEU A 91 -28.94 -14.23 3.62
C LEU A 91 -27.94 -13.15 4.08
N GLU A 92 -28.38 -11.91 4.22
CA GLU A 92 -27.53 -10.82 4.71
C GLU A 92 -27.10 -11.05 6.17
N SER A 93 -28.00 -11.56 7.00
CA SER A 93 -27.69 -11.91 8.39
C SER A 93 -26.67 -13.06 8.47
N GLU A 94 -26.87 -14.11 7.69
CA GLU A 94 -25.91 -15.23 7.57
C GLU A 94 -24.54 -14.75 7.08
N ALA A 95 -24.53 -13.86 6.08
CA ALA A 95 -23.29 -13.28 5.57
C ALA A 95 -22.57 -12.46 6.65
N TYR A 96 -23.30 -11.66 7.43
CA TYR A 96 -22.73 -10.92 8.56
C TYR A 96 -22.11 -11.84 9.61
N PHE A 97 -22.80 -12.91 10.02
CA PHE A 97 -22.26 -13.86 10.99
C PHE A 97 -21.00 -14.57 10.47
N ALA A 98 -20.98 -14.97 9.19
CA ALA A 98 -19.82 -15.57 8.57
C ALA A 98 -18.63 -14.60 8.52
N ILE A 99 -18.87 -13.33 8.14
CA ILE A 99 -17.83 -12.28 8.17
C ILE A 99 -17.27 -12.12 9.57
N ARG A 100 -18.14 -12.04 10.59
CA ARG A 100 -17.74 -11.89 11.98
C ARG A 100 -16.84 -13.03 12.46
N GLU A 101 -17.14 -14.27 12.08
CA GLU A 101 -16.32 -15.43 12.44
C GLU A 101 -14.95 -15.44 11.74
N MET A 102 -14.90 -14.93 10.50
CA MET A 102 -13.67 -14.88 9.71
C MET A 102 -12.84 -13.61 9.97
N TRP A 103 -13.44 -12.57 10.56
CA TRP A 103 -12.83 -11.24 10.69
C TRP A 103 -11.47 -11.29 11.37
N ASP A 104 -11.35 -12.00 12.49
CA ASP A 104 -10.10 -12.08 13.25
C ASP A 104 -9.04 -12.97 12.56
N LYS A 105 -9.46 -13.81 11.60
CA LYS A 105 -8.60 -14.71 10.84
C LYS A 105 -8.05 -14.04 9.56
N LEU A 106 -8.66 -12.93 9.12
CA LEU A 106 -8.27 -12.23 7.89
C LEU A 106 -7.12 -11.26 8.15
N SER A 107 -6.21 -11.15 7.18
CA SER A 107 -5.13 -10.16 7.20
C SER A 107 -5.69 -8.74 7.04
N ASP A 108 -5.02 -7.76 7.65
CA ASP A 108 -5.42 -6.35 7.52
C ASP A 108 -5.38 -5.87 6.07
N THR A 109 -4.52 -6.46 5.24
CA THR A 109 -4.44 -6.19 3.80
C THR A 109 -5.71 -6.66 3.10
N ALA A 110 -6.14 -7.90 3.34
CA ALA A 110 -7.38 -8.45 2.78
C ALA A 110 -8.61 -7.64 3.20
N LYS A 111 -8.68 -7.27 4.49
CA LYS A 111 -9.74 -6.39 5.02
C LYS A 111 -9.78 -5.06 4.26
N LYS A 112 -8.66 -4.36 4.12
CA LYS A 112 -8.60 -3.09 3.38
C LYS A 112 -9.00 -3.23 1.92
N GLN A 113 -8.54 -4.27 1.25
CA GLN A 113 -8.83 -4.51 -0.16
C GLN A 113 -10.32 -4.76 -0.41
N CYS A 114 -10.94 -5.63 0.39
CA CYS A 114 -12.37 -5.92 0.27
C CYS A 114 -13.24 -4.73 0.70
N LEU A 115 -12.86 -3.99 1.74
CA LEU A 115 -13.55 -2.76 2.12
C LEU A 115 -13.45 -1.67 1.05
N ALA A 116 -12.36 -1.63 0.27
CA ALA A 116 -12.24 -0.71 -0.86
C ALA A 116 -13.13 -1.10 -2.05
N MET A 117 -13.39 -2.40 -2.25
CA MET A 117 -14.31 -2.86 -3.30
C MET A 117 -15.78 -2.59 -2.94
N VAL A 118 -16.12 -2.67 -1.66
CA VAL A 118 -17.49 -2.47 -1.19
C VAL A 118 -17.68 -1.01 -0.81
N ARG A 119 -18.34 -0.22 -1.66
CA ARG A 119 -18.56 1.21 -1.40
C ARG A 119 -19.30 1.42 -0.07
N PRO A 120 -18.88 2.39 0.77
CA PRO A 120 -19.66 2.79 1.93
C PRO A 120 -20.97 3.44 1.44
N GLY A 121 -22.09 2.76 1.68
CA GLY A 121 -23.43 3.21 1.30
C GLY A 121 -24.18 2.21 0.42
N ASP A 122 -23.52 1.67 -0.60
CA ASP A 122 -24.12 0.72 -1.57
C ASP A 122 -23.69 -0.73 -1.34
N GLY A 123 -22.80 -0.95 -0.37
CA GLY A 123 -22.30 -2.25 -0.01
C GLY A 123 -23.32 -3.11 0.74
N ASN A 124 -23.22 -4.42 0.57
CA ASN A 124 -23.97 -5.40 1.34
C ASN A 124 -23.02 -6.46 1.92
N TYR A 125 -23.48 -7.19 2.94
CA TYR A 125 -22.65 -8.21 3.60
C TYR A 125 -22.37 -9.39 2.67
N PHE A 126 -23.28 -9.70 1.75
CA PHE A 126 -23.08 -10.77 0.78
C PHE A 126 -21.83 -10.54 -0.10
N LEU A 127 -21.69 -9.35 -0.69
CA LEU A 127 -20.53 -8.96 -1.51
C LEU A 127 -19.24 -8.92 -0.70
N LEU A 128 -19.31 -8.42 0.53
CA LEU A 128 -18.14 -8.37 1.40
C LEU A 128 -17.65 -9.78 1.77
N ARG A 129 -18.59 -10.69 2.07
CA ARG A 129 -18.29 -12.10 2.33
C ARG A 129 -17.65 -12.75 1.12
N ASP A 130 -18.22 -12.54 -0.06
CA ASP A 130 -17.70 -13.13 -1.30
C ASP A 130 -16.27 -12.67 -1.58
N CYS A 131 -15.96 -11.39 -1.37
CA CYS A 131 -14.60 -10.88 -1.48
C CYS A 131 -13.63 -11.60 -0.52
N PHE A 132 -14.02 -11.81 0.74
CA PHE A 132 -13.16 -12.49 1.70
C PHE A 132 -12.92 -13.96 1.37
N LEU A 133 -13.94 -14.65 0.85
CA LEU A 133 -13.79 -16.03 0.37
C LEU A 133 -12.85 -16.09 -0.82
N ASN A 134 -13.00 -15.17 -1.78
CA ASN A 134 -12.17 -15.10 -2.97
C ASN A 134 -10.70 -14.75 -2.67
N GLU A 135 -10.44 -13.88 -1.69
CA GLU A 135 -9.07 -13.55 -1.28
C GLU A 135 -8.39 -14.77 -0.66
N LYS A 136 -9.10 -15.49 0.21
CA LYS A 136 -8.63 -16.74 0.84
C LYS A 136 -8.37 -17.85 -0.20
N ASP A 137 -9.19 -17.94 -1.24
CA ASP A 137 -8.99 -18.88 -2.34
C ASP A 137 -7.82 -18.49 -3.25
N SER A 138 -7.55 -17.18 -3.39
CA SER A 138 -6.38 -16.68 -4.12
C SER A 138 -5.06 -16.99 -3.40
N GLU A 139 -5.04 -16.92 -2.05
CA GLU A 139 -3.88 -17.34 -1.25
C GLU A 139 -3.62 -18.85 -1.37
N THR A 140 -4.66 -19.65 -1.64
CA THR A 140 -4.55 -21.10 -1.83
C THR A 140 -4.38 -21.54 -3.30
N GLY A 141 -4.24 -20.58 -4.23
CA GLY A 141 -3.88 -20.85 -5.63
C GLY A 141 -5.01 -21.41 -6.50
N LYS A 142 -6.28 -21.31 -6.10
CA LYS A 142 -7.41 -21.73 -6.94
C LYS A 142 -7.81 -20.61 -7.93
N ILE A 143 -7.83 -20.96 -9.21
CA ILE A 143 -8.16 -20.07 -10.32
C ILE A 143 -9.63 -19.62 -10.23
N ARG A 144 -9.83 -18.31 -10.38
CA ARG A 144 -11.14 -17.63 -10.40
C ARG A 144 -12.02 -18.17 -11.53
N ASN A 145 -13.20 -18.70 -11.19
CA ASN A 145 -14.29 -18.82 -12.15
C ASN A 145 -15.12 -17.54 -12.06
N TYR A 146 -15.00 -16.67 -13.06
CA TYR A 146 -15.96 -15.59 -13.26
C TYR A 146 -17.27 -16.22 -13.74
N PHE A 147 -18.35 -16.01 -12.98
CA PHE A 147 -19.73 -16.29 -13.40
C PHE A 147 -20.39 -15.00 -13.89
#